data_AF-A0A946Q6B8-F1
#
_entry.id   AF-A0A946Q6B8-F1
#
_cell.length_a   1.000
_cell.length_b   1.000
_cell.length_c   1.000
_cell.angle_alpha   90.00
_cell.angle_beta   90.00
_cell.angle_gamma   90.00
#
_symmetry.space_group_name_H-M   'P 1'
#
loop_
_entity.id
_entity.type
_entity.pdbx_description
1 polymer ?
#
loop_
_entity_poly.entity_id
_entity_poly.type
_entity_poly.pdbx_seq_one_letter_code
_entity_poly.pdbx_strand_id
1 'polypeptide(L)'
;MLSTPEEASQLAQFSAVKRSWGSFTSNAEVLIGEYQRKGEVSPANLIAVEKLLDDYQRLVNLLIEYEHAKAQDTQLQLKQIIGYSQLLLIIVAGVALAALTSVGVLMTRQVNGFVSRLQESHEDRSLAQVKSERLAAELIQFIDTANAPIFGIDADGLINEWNQTAAKITGFEK
;
A
#
# COMPACT_ATOMS: atom_id res chain seq x y z
N MET A 1 -39.55 -25.03 33.31
CA MET A 1 -38.58 -25.97 32.72
C MET A 1 -37.23 -25.27 32.80
N LEU A 2 -36.35 -25.70 33.71
CA LEU A 2 -34.98 -25.16 33.79
C LEU A 2 -34.15 -25.85 32.70
N SER A 3 -33.52 -25.05 31.84
CA SER A 3 -32.51 -25.52 30.88
C SER A 3 -31.43 -26.32 31.62
N THR A 4 -30.94 -27.41 31.01
CA THR A 4 -29.88 -28.20 31.64
C THR A 4 -28.60 -27.36 31.76
N PRO A 5 -27.71 -27.64 32.73
CA PRO A 5 -26.44 -26.91 32.89
C PRO A 5 -25.58 -26.89 31.61
N GLU A 6 -25.74 -27.93 30.79
CA GLU A 6 -25.06 -28.13 29.51
C GLU A 6 -25.62 -27.23 28.40
N GLU A 7 -26.94 -27.15 28.27
CA GLU A 7 -27.59 -26.20 27.34
C GLU A 7 -27.23 -24.75 27.69
N ALA A 8 -27.16 -24.41 28.97
CA ALA A 8 -26.76 -23.07 29.43
C ALA A 8 -25.29 -22.76 29.06
N SER A 9 -24.40 -23.75 29.13
CA SER A 9 -22.98 -23.61 28.75
C SER A 9 -22.82 -23.40 27.24
N GLN A 10 -23.52 -24.19 26.42
CA GLN A 10 -23.49 -24.06 24.97
C GLN A 10 -24.07 -22.72 24.49
N LEU A 11 -25.17 -22.25 25.12
CA LEU A 11 -25.76 -20.95 24.81
C LEU A 11 -24.79 -19.79 25.14
N ALA A 12 -24.06 -19.92 26.26
CA ALA A 12 -23.07 -18.94 26.67
C ALA A 12 -21.90 -18.87 25.67
N GLN A 13 -21.38 -20.02 25.23
CA GLN A 13 -20.32 -20.10 24.21
C GLN A 13 -20.78 -19.52 22.87
N PHE A 14 -21.98 -19.88 22.39
CA PHE A 14 -22.55 -19.32 21.17
C PHE A 14 -22.73 -17.79 21.26
N SER A 15 -23.18 -17.28 22.41
CA SER A 15 -23.31 -15.84 22.64
C SER A 15 -21.97 -15.10 22.61
N ALA A 16 -20.88 -15.77 23.02
CA ALA A 16 -19.53 -15.21 22.98
C ALA A 16 -19.02 -15.13 21.54
N VAL A 17 -19.20 -16.19 20.75
CA VAL A 17 -18.90 -16.21 19.31
C VAL A 17 -19.65 -15.10 18.58
N LYS A 18 -20.97 -14.99 18.82
CA LYS A 18 -21.82 -13.98 18.16
C LYS A 18 -21.39 -12.54 18.47
N ARG A 19 -21.02 -12.26 19.73
CA ARG A 19 -20.51 -10.94 20.13
C ARG A 19 -19.15 -10.63 19.51
N SER A 20 -18.24 -11.60 19.54
CA SER A 20 -16.91 -11.44 18.95
C SER A 20 -16.98 -11.22 17.44
N TRP A 21 -17.92 -11.90 16.76
CA TRP A 21 -18.14 -11.73 15.32
C TRP A 21 -18.62 -10.31 14.99
N GLY A 22 -19.62 -9.81 15.72
CA GLY A 22 -20.11 -8.44 15.53
C GLY A 22 -19.04 -7.37 15.78
N SER A 23 -18.16 -7.58 16.76
CA SER A 23 -17.03 -6.68 17.01
C SER A 23 -16.03 -6.68 15.86
N PHE A 24 -15.68 -7.86 15.34
CA PHE A 24 -14.77 -8.00 14.22
C PHE A 24 -15.31 -7.32 12.96
N THR A 25 -16.58 -7.56 12.60
CA THR A 25 -17.18 -6.98 11.39
C THR A 25 -17.27 -5.46 11.48
N SER A 26 -17.64 -4.92 12.64
CA SER A 26 -17.74 -3.47 12.84
C SER A 26 -16.36 -2.80 12.72
N ASN A 27 -15.32 -3.39 13.31
CA ASN A 27 -13.95 -2.88 13.20
C ASN A 27 -13.43 -2.94 11.75
N ALA A 28 -13.73 -4.03 11.05
CA ALA A 28 -13.35 -4.22 9.65
C ALA A 28 -14.03 -3.19 8.73
N GLU A 29 -15.32 -2.92 8.91
CA GLU A 29 -16.07 -1.93 8.12
C GLU A 29 -15.51 -0.51 8.28
N VAL A 30 -15.11 -0.13 9.50
CA VAL A 30 -14.49 1.18 9.76
C VAL A 30 -13.17 1.32 9.01
N LEU A 31 -12.30 0.31 9.08
CA LEU A 31 -11.00 0.30 8.40
C LEU A 31 -11.15 0.32 6.87
N ILE A 32 -12.07 -0.50 6.34
CA ILE A 32 -12.37 -0.54 4.90
C ILE A 32 -12.94 0.79 4.42
N GLY A 33 -13.88 1.39 5.18
CA GLY A 33 -14.51 2.66 4.82
C GLY A 33 -13.56 3.87 4.94
N GLU A 34 -12.59 3.85 5.86
CA GLU A 34 -11.53 4.86 5.90
C GLU A 34 -10.56 4.72 4.74
N TYR A 35 -10.16 3.49 4.40
CA TYR A 35 -9.30 3.23 3.25
C TYR A 35 -9.96 3.66 1.93
N GLN A 36 -11.24 3.32 1.74
CA GLN A 36 -12.00 3.71 0.55
C GLN A 36 -12.11 5.24 0.40
N ARG A 37 -12.13 5.99 1.51
CA ARG A 37 -12.22 7.47 1.49
C ARG A 37 -10.88 8.15 1.27
N LYS A 38 -9.80 7.65 1.86
CA LYS A 38 -8.49 8.33 1.86
C LYS A 38 -7.50 7.79 0.82
N GLY A 39 -7.71 6.58 0.29
CA GLY A 39 -6.83 5.97 -0.71
C GLY A 39 -5.44 5.54 -0.20
N GLU A 40 -5.11 5.83 1.05
CA GLU A 40 -3.83 5.52 1.69
C GLU A 40 -4.02 4.79 3.02
N VAL A 41 -3.16 3.81 3.30
CA VAL A 41 -3.11 3.13 4.60
C VAL A 41 -2.17 3.92 5.52
N SER A 42 -2.72 4.68 6.46
CA SER A 42 -1.93 5.36 7.50
C SER A 42 -1.18 4.33 8.37
N PRO A 43 -0.02 4.66 8.98
CA PRO A 43 0.65 3.81 9.96
C PRO A 43 -0.26 3.36 11.11
N ALA A 44 -1.22 4.20 11.53
CA ALA A 44 -2.22 3.82 12.51
C ALA A 44 -3.19 2.74 12.00
N ASN A 45 -3.46 2.72 10.70
CA ASN A 45 -4.33 1.73 10.05
C ASN A 45 -3.61 0.39 9.91
N LEU A 46 -2.29 0.38 9.75
CA LEU A 46 -1.48 -0.85 9.77
C LEU A 46 -1.57 -1.57 11.12
N ILE A 47 -1.43 -0.84 12.23
CA ILE A 47 -1.59 -1.38 13.60
C ILE A 47 -3.04 -1.88 13.82
N ALA A 48 -4.03 -1.15 13.28
CA ALA A 48 -5.42 -1.54 13.38
C ALA A 48 -5.75 -2.80 12.54
N VAL A 49 -5.09 -2.99 11.38
CA VAL A 49 -5.18 -4.24 10.59
C VAL A 49 -4.54 -5.41 11.34
N GLU A 50 -3.41 -5.20 12.00
CA GLU A 50 -2.76 -6.23 12.83
C GLU A 50 -3.67 -6.67 13.98
N LYS A 51 -4.30 -5.70 14.68
CA LYS A 51 -5.32 -5.98 15.71
C LYS A 51 -6.54 -6.73 15.15
N LEU A 52 -6.97 -6.40 13.93
CA LEU A 52 -8.06 -7.10 13.26
C LEU A 52 -7.71 -8.57 12.97
N LEU A 53 -6.44 -8.83 12.66
CA LEU A 53 -5.90 -10.18 12.44
C LEU A 53 -5.90 -10.99 13.76
N ASP A 54 -5.52 -10.36 14.87
CA ASP A 54 -5.61 -10.97 16.21
C ASP A 54 -7.06 -11.28 16.61
N ASP A 55 -7.99 -10.35 16.35
CA ASP A 55 -9.42 -10.54 16.59
C ASP A 55 -9.98 -11.71 15.75
N TYR A 56 -9.50 -11.87 14.51
CA TYR A 56 -9.83 -13.01 13.66
C TYR A 56 -9.29 -14.34 14.21
N GLN A 57 -8.02 -14.36 14.63
CA GLN A 57 -7.39 -15.54 15.21
C GLN A 57 -8.15 -16.01 16.47
N ARG A 58 -8.58 -15.06 17.31
CA ARG A 58 -9.39 -15.32 18.50
C ARG A 58 -10.77 -15.89 18.16
N LEU A 59 -11.41 -15.36 17.12
CA LEU A 59 -12.69 -15.86 16.63
C LEU A 59 -12.61 -17.31 16.15
N VAL A 60 -11.56 -17.63 15.40
CA VAL A 60 -11.30 -19.00 14.93
C VAL A 60 -11.13 -19.94 16.11
N ASN A 61 -10.36 -19.56 17.13
CA ASN A 61 -10.16 -20.39 18.32
C ASN A 61 -11.47 -20.63 19.10
N LEU A 62 -12.30 -19.60 19.29
CA LEU A 62 -13.61 -19.75 19.94
C LEU A 62 -14.56 -20.65 19.14
N LEU A 63 -14.49 -20.61 17.80
CA LEU A 63 -15.26 -21.50 16.94
C LEU A 63 -14.82 -22.95 17.09
N ILE A 64 -13.51 -23.18 17.12
CA ILE A 64 -12.92 -24.51 17.29
C ILE A 64 -13.31 -25.09 18.66
N GLU A 65 -13.24 -24.30 19.73
CA GLU A 65 -13.65 -24.71 21.08
C GLU A 65 -15.15 -25.05 21.15
N TYR A 66 -16.00 -24.23 20.52
CA TYR A 66 -17.44 -24.47 20.46
C TYR A 66 -17.78 -25.78 19.71
N GLU A 67 -17.12 -26.04 18.58
CA GLU A 67 -17.31 -27.26 17.81
C GLU A 67 -16.79 -28.50 18.58
N HIS A 68 -15.67 -28.38 19.29
CA HIS A 68 -15.14 -29.45 20.13
C HIS A 68 -16.10 -29.81 21.29
N ALA A 69 -16.67 -28.80 21.96
CA ALA A 69 -17.65 -29.01 23.03
C ALA A 69 -18.93 -29.70 22.51
N LYS A 70 -19.36 -29.35 21.29
CA LYS A 70 -20.52 -29.96 20.64
C LYS A 70 -20.26 -31.39 20.15
N ALA A 71 -19.03 -31.72 19.77
CA ALA A 71 -18.66 -33.06 19.29
C ALA A 71 -18.62 -34.13 20.41
N GLN A 72 -18.53 -33.73 21.68
CA GLN A 72 -18.46 -34.66 22.81
C GLN A 72 -19.82 -35.27 23.24
N ASP A 73 -20.96 -34.72 22.80
CA ASP A 73 -22.26 -34.99 23.45
C ASP A 73 -23.08 -36.17 22.88
N THR A 74 -22.94 -36.67 21.63
CA THR A 74 -23.98 -37.62 21.14
C THR A 74 -23.58 -38.75 20.19
N GLN A 75 -23.75 -39.99 20.68
CA GLN A 75 -23.72 -41.26 19.93
C GLN A 75 -24.85 -41.45 18.88
N LEU A 76 -25.71 -40.45 18.59
CA LEU A 76 -26.72 -40.56 17.52
C LEU A 76 -26.75 -39.38 16.52
N GLN A 77 -25.89 -38.36 16.68
CA GLN A 77 -25.92 -37.12 15.86
C GLN A 77 -24.75 -36.96 14.88
N LEU A 78 -23.91 -37.99 14.72
CA LEU A 78 -22.63 -37.92 13.99
C LEU A 78 -22.76 -37.35 12.56
N LYS A 79 -23.80 -37.74 11.80
CA LYS A 79 -24.03 -37.23 10.43
C LYS A 79 -24.41 -35.74 10.39
N GLN A 80 -25.22 -35.27 11.35
CA GLN A 80 -25.61 -33.85 11.40
C GLN A 80 -24.48 -32.97 11.92
N ILE A 81 -23.70 -33.45 12.90
CA ILE A 81 -22.53 -32.75 13.42
C ILE A 81 -21.44 -32.61 12.33
N ILE A 82 -21.19 -33.67 11.54
CA ILE A 82 -20.27 -33.60 10.39
C ILE A 82 -20.77 -32.61 9.33
N GLY A 83 -22.08 -32.56 9.07
CA GLY A 83 -22.65 -31.63 8.09
C GLY A 83 -22.51 -30.15 8.49
N TYR A 84 -22.79 -29.83 9.76
CA TYR A 84 -22.66 -28.46 10.26
C TYR A 84 -21.20 -27.99 10.36
N SER A 85 -20.27 -28.88 10.75
CA SER A 85 -18.85 -28.55 10.82
C SER A 85 -18.24 -28.33 9.43
N GLN A 86 -18.64 -29.12 8.42
CA GLN A 86 -18.23 -28.91 7.03
C GLN A 86 -18.72 -27.57 6.47
N LEU A 87 -19.98 -27.19 6.75
CA LEU A 87 -20.52 -25.90 6.32
C LEU A 87 -19.77 -24.73 6.95
N LEU A 88 -19.42 -24.81 8.25
CA LEU A 88 -18.62 -23.80 8.92
C LEU A 88 -17.21 -23.70 8.35
N LEU A 89 -16.54 -24.82 8.10
CA LEU A 89 -15.20 -24.83 7.47
C LEU A 89 -15.21 -24.20 6.08
N ILE A 90 -16.24 -24.48 5.26
CA ILE A 90 -16.39 -23.87 3.94
C ILE A 90 -16.63 -22.36 4.05
N ILE A 91 -17.44 -21.91 5.01
CA ILE A 91 -17.68 -20.47 5.22
C ILE A 91 -16.40 -19.77 5.66
N VAL A 92 -15.65 -20.32 6.62
CA VAL A 92 -14.37 -19.76 7.09
C VAL A 92 -13.34 -19.73 5.96
N ALA A 93 -13.22 -20.82 5.18
CA ALA A 93 -12.33 -20.87 4.02
C ALA A 93 -12.74 -19.85 2.94
N GLY A 94 -14.04 -19.67 2.72
CA GLY A 94 -14.57 -18.67 1.78
C GLY A 94 -14.26 -17.24 2.21
N VAL A 95 -14.43 -16.91 3.49
CA VAL A 95 -14.09 -15.59 4.05
C VAL A 95 -12.58 -15.33 3.96
N ALA A 96 -11.74 -16.32 4.29
CA ALA A 96 -10.30 -16.21 4.16
C ALA A 96 -9.85 -15.98 2.70
N LEU A 97 -10.45 -16.70 1.75
CA LEU A 97 -10.16 -16.54 0.32
C LEU A 97 -10.60 -15.15 -0.19
N ALA A 98 -11.77 -14.66 0.24
CA ALA A 98 -12.25 -13.32 -0.09
C ALA A 98 -11.32 -12.22 0.47
N ALA A 99 -10.81 -12.39 1.69
CA ALA A 99 -9.83 -11.48 2.28
C ALA A 99 -8.51 -11.48 1.49
N LEU A 100 -7.97 -12.66 1.17
CA LEU A 100 -6.72 -12.80 0.41
C LEU A 100 -6.82 -12.18 -0.99
N THR A 101 -7.92 -12.43 -1.70
CA THR A 101 -8.15 -11.83 -3.02
C THR A 101 -8.31 -10.32 -2.95
N SER A 102 -9.01 -9.81 -1.93
CA SER A 102 -9.17 -8.37 -1.71
C SER A 102 -7.83 -7.68 -1.44
N VAL A 103 -6.97 -8.28 -0.60
CA VAL A 103 -5.62 -7.78 -0.33
C VAL A 103 -4.75 -7.81 -1.58
N GLY A 104 -4.82 -8.89 -2.38
CA GLY A 104 -4.08 -9.00 -3.64
C GLY A 104 -4.44 -7.89 -4.63
N VAL A 105 -5.74 -7.65 -4.85
CA VAL A 105 -6.22 -6.57 -5.73
C VAL A 105 -5.78 -5.19 -5.20
N LEU A 106 -5.76 -5.01 -3.88
CA LEU A 106 -5.28 -3.80 -3.25
C LEU A 106 -3.80 -3.52 -3.56
N MET A 107 -2.96 -4.53 -3.36
CA MET A 107 -1.52 -4.45 -3.61
C MET A 107 -1.24 -4.13 -5.08
N THR A 108 -1.93 -4.79 -6.02
CA THR A 108 -1.77 -4.49 -7.45
C THR A 108 -2.14 -3.04 -7.79
N ARG A 109 -3.22 -2.51 -7.20
CA ARG A 109 -3.63 -1.11 -7.42
C ARG A 109 -2.61 -0.11 -6.85
N GLN A 110 -2.07 -0.36 -5.67
CA GLN A 110 -1.04 0.51 -5.08
C GLN A 110 0.25 0.51 -5.90
N VAL A 111 0.73 -0.66 -6.32
CA VAL A 111 1.94 -0.78 -7.14
C VAL A 111 1.76 -0.02 -8.46
N ASN A 112 0.62 -0.17 -9.12
CA ASN A 112 0.35 0.55 -10.38
C ASN A 112 0.35 2.07 -10.16
N GLY A 113 -0.33 2.57 -9.12
CA GLY A 113 -0.35 4.00 -8.82
C GLY A 113 1.03 4.55 -8.44
N PHE A 114 1.87 3.75 -7.78
CA PHE A 114 3.25 4.13 -7.49
C PHE A 114 4.10 4.19 -8.77
N VAL A 115 4.01 3.18 -9.63
CA VAL A 115 4.74 3.13 -10.91
C VAL A 115 4.37 4.30 -11.81
N SER A 116 3.08 4.66 -11.92
CA SER A 116 2.65 5.81 -12.72
C SER A 116 3.28 7.12 -12.24
N ARG A 117 3.34 7.35 -10.92
CA ARG A 117 4.00 8.54 -10.34
C ARG A 117 5.50 8.58 -10.61
N LEU A 118 6.16 7.42 -10.62
CA LEU A 118 7.58 7.35 -10.98
C LEU A 118 7.82 7.69 -12.45
N GLN A 119 6.99 7.17 -13.36
CA GLN A 119 7.12 7.47 -14.78
C GLN A 119 6.93 8.96 -15.07
N GLU A 120 5.90 9.59 -14.48
CA GLU A 120 5.67 11.03 -14.60
C GLU A 120 6.87 11.84 -14.09
N SER A 121 7.43 11.48 -12.92
CA SER A 121 8.63 12.14 -12.40
C SER A 121 9.86 11.98 -13.29
N HIS A 122 10.01 10.84 -13.99
CA HIS A 122 11.12 10.63 -14.92
C HIS A 122 10.96 11.45 -16.20
N GLU A 123 9.74 11.52 -16.74
CA GLU A 123 9.42 12.33 -17.92
C GLU A 123 9.65 13.82 -17.63
N ASP A 124 9.14 14.34 -16.51
CA ASP A 124 9.33 15.73 -16.11
C ASP A 124 10.81 16.10 -15.94
N ARG A 125 11.61 15.23 -15.30
CA ARG A 125 13.05 15.44 -15.16
C ARG A 125 13.76 15.44 -16.51
N SER A 126 13.37 14.54 -17.42
CA SER A 126 13.96 14.48 -18.75
C SER A 126 13.65 15.75 -19.55
N LEU A 127 12.42 16.25 -19.48
CA LEU A 127 12.01 17.48 -20.15
C LEU A 127 12.74 18.69 -19.57
N ALA A 128 12.85 18.78 -18.24
CA ALA A 128 13.59 19.85 -17.58
C ALA A 128 15.08 19.84 -17.97
N GLN A 129 15.69 18.66 -18.04
CA GLN A 129 17.08 18.50 -18.45
C GLN A 129 17.29 18.95 -19.91
N VAL A 130 16.48 18.46 -20.85
CA VAL A 130 16.56 18.87 -22.27
C VAL A 130 16.39 20.38 -22.41
N LYS A 131 15.46 20.98 -21.67
CA LYS A 131 15.25 22.43 -21.67
C LYS A 131 16.46 23.18 -21.12
N SER A 132 17.07 22.69 -20.04
CA SER A 132 18.28 23.28 -19.44
C SER A 132 19.47 23.19 -20.40
N GLU A 133 19.68 22.04 -21.03
CA GLU A 133 20.75 21.83 -22.01
C GLU A 133 20.57 22.74 -23.22
N ARG A 134 19.34 22.86 -23.72
CA ARG A 134 19.02 23.80 -24.81
C ARG A 134 19.29 25.25 -24.42
N LEU A 135 18.85 25.68 -23.24
CA LEU A 135 19.11 27.03 -22.73
C LEU A 135 20.61 27.30 -22.59
N ALA A 136 21.37 26.33 -22.07
CA ALA A 136 22.82 26.45 -21.97
C ALA A 136 23.49 26.59 -23.36
N ALA A 137 23.05 25.79 -24.34
CA ALA A 137 23.55 25.90 -25.71
C ALA A 137 23.20 27.25 -26.36
N GLU A 138 21.98 27.74 -26.18
CA GLU A 138 21.54 29.05 -26.68
C GLU A 138 22.36 30.19 -26.05
N LEU A 139 22.66 30.12 -24.74
CA LEU A 139 23.51 31.09 -24.04
C LEU A 139 24.95 31.08 -24.54
N ILE A 140 25.54 29.90 -24.74
CA ILE A 140 26.90 29.76 -25.31
C ILE A 140 26.94 30.39 -26.70
N GLN A 141 25.95 30.08 -27.55
CA GLN A 141 25.87 30.65 -28.89
C GLN A 141 25.74 32.18 -28.86
N PHE A 142 24.93 32.72 -27.95
CA PHE A 142 24.77 34.16 -27.79
C PHE A 142 26.08 34.86 -27.39
N ILE A 143 26.84 34.27 -26.45
CA ILE A 143 28.16 34.79 -26.04
C ILE A 143 29.15 34.71 -27.20
N ASP A 144 29.18 33.58 -27.89
CA ASP A 144 30.16 33.30 -28.94
C ASP A 144 29.98 34.21 -30.17
N THR A 145 28.73 34.59 -30.46
CA THR A 145 28.36 35.43 -31.60
C THR A 145 28.26 36.93 -31.27
N ALA A 146 28.58 37.34 -30.05
CA ALA A 146 28.49 38.74 -29.66
C ALA A 146 29.47 39.63 -30.47
N ASN A 147 28.98 40.81 -30.88
CA ASN A 147 29.72 41.75 -31.72
C ASN A 147 30.85 42.51 -31.01
N ALA A 148 31.01 42.30 -29.71
CA ALA A 148 32.10 42.85 -28.91
C ALA A 148 33.02 41.71 -28.42
N PRO A 149 34.33 41.95 -28.25
CA PRO A 149 35.22 40.96 -27.67
C PRO A 149 34.81 40.66 -26.23
N ILE A 150 34.52 39.38 -25.95
CA ILE A 150 34.19 38.87 -24.61
C ILE A 150 35.26 37.84 -24.23
N PHE A 151 35.80 37.97 -23.02
CA PHE A 151 36.71 36.99 -22.43
C PHE A 151 36.44 36.83 -20.93
N GLY A 152 36.59 35.60 -20.42
CA GLY A 152 36.48 35.23 -19.01
C GLY A 152 37.85 35.00 -18.40
N ILE A 153 37.99 35.29 -17.10
CA ILE A 153 39.20 35.04 -16.32
C ILE A 153 38.92 34.08 -15.17
N ASP A 154 39.91 33.28 -14.80
CA ASP A 154 39.87 32.46 -13.58
C ASP A 154 40.22 33.28 -12.33
N ALA A 155 40.31 32.59 -11.18
CA ALA A 155 40.62 33.21 -9.89
C ALA A 155 42.04 33.79 -9.81
N ASP A 156 42.96 33.33 -10.66
CA ASP A 156 44.34 33.81 -10.76
C ASP A 156 44.47 34.95 -11.79
N GLY A 157 43.37 35.35 -12.43
CA GLY A 157 43.31 36.41 -13.43
C GLY A 157 43.76 35.97 -14.83
N LEU A 158 43.91 34.67 -15.06
CA LEU A 158 44.27 34.12 -16.37
C LEU A 158 43.03 33.93 -17.23
N ILE A 159 43.13 34.26 -18.51
CA ILE A 159 42.01 34.11 -19.44
C ILE A 159 41.78 32.62 -19.71
N ASN A 160 40.54 32.17 -19.53
CA ASN A 160 40.13 30.76 -19.72
C ASN A 160 39.04 30.57 -20.78
N GLU A 161 38.36 31.63 -21.18
CA GLU A 161 37.24 31.61 -22.11
C GLU A 161 37.29 32.87 -22.99
N TRP A 162 37.03 32.75 -24.31
CA TRP A 162 36.84 33.91 -25.19
C TRP A 162 35.92 33.59 -26.38
N ASN A 163 35.24 34.62 -26.90
CA ASN A 163 34.33 34.49 -28.05
C ASN A 163 35.01 34.68 -29.41
N GLN A 164 34.30 34.39 -30.50
CA GLN A 164 34.83 34.55 -31.86
C GLN A 164 35.35 35.97 -32.16
N THR A 165 34.70 37.01 -31.64
CA THR A 165 35.13 38.40 -31.87
C THR A 165 36.44 38.70 -31.17
N ALA A 166 36.65 38.21 -29.95
CA ALA A 166 37.92 38.31 -29.24
C ALA A 166 39.03 37.57 -29.99
N ALA A 167 38.78 36.33 -30.45
CA ALA A 167 39.74 35.56 -31.24
C ALA A 167 40.14 36.28 -32.54
N LYS A 168 39.18 36.90 -33.24
CA LYS A 168 39.43 37.68 -34.47
C LYS A 168 40.28 38.91 -34.23
N ILE A 169 40.10 39.60 -33.10
CA ILE A 169 40.83 40.84 -32.77
C ILE A 169 42.23 40.54 -32.26
N THR A 170 42.38 39.53 -31.41
CA THR A 170 43.67 39.20 -30.77
C THR A 170 44.54 38.28 -31.64
N GLY A 171 43.93 37.51 -32.55
CA GLY A 171 44.62 36.53 -33.40
C GLY A 171 44.92 35.19 -32.70
N PHE A 172 44.43 34.99 -31.48
CA PHE A 172 44.59 33.74 -30.73
C PHE A 172 43.32 32.88 -30.82
N GLU A 173 43.47 31.61 -31.17
CA GLU A 173 42.38 30.63 -31.23
C GLU A 173 42.17 29.94 -29.88
N LYS A 174 40.91 29.68 -29.52
CA LYS A 174 40.50 29.11 -28.24
C LYS A 174 40.99 27.67 -28.08
#